data_AF-Q46SE2-F1
#
_entry.id   AF-Q46SE2-F1
#
_cell.length_a   1.000
_cell.length_b   1.000
_cell.length_c   1.000
_cell.angle_alpha   90.00
_cell.angle_beta   90.00
_cell.angle_gamma   90.00
#
_symmetry.space_group_name_H-M   'P 1'
#
loop_
_entity.id
_entity.type
_entity.pdbx_description
1 polymer ?
#
loop_
_entity_poly.entity_id
_entity_poly.type
_entity_poly.pdbx_seq_one_letter_code
_entity_poly.pdbx_strand_id
1 'polypeptide(L)'
;MSGRDVLQESDGVSDLKRGARRTLGTEKVSISRALRQSVAAEARPAPINKKDWLRQRKEQLRAARAAAKQRRDQLRAEILSAARDIAREERSAARLETERLKAEARTASTYAREDARAAAKFERGQPTRAVPERKTLAQEKRKLVSYADLLRMRKG
;
A
#
# COMPACT_ATOMS: atom_id res chain seq x y z
N MET A 1 -12.28 67.72 18.29
CA MET A 1 -11.58 66.47 18.69
C MET A 1 -10.09 66.74 18.59
N SER A 2 -9.37 66.88 19.71
CA SER A 2 -7.91 66.94 19.66
C SER A 2 -7.37 65.51 19.64
N GLY A 3 -7.08 65.00 18.44
CA GLY A 3 -6.56 63.64 18.23
C GLY A 3 -5.15 63.38 18.81
N ARG A 4 -4.59 64.32 19.59
CA ARG A 4 -3.32 64.14 20.31
C ARG A 4 -3.49 63.54 21.71
N ASP A 5 -4.64 63.69 22.35
CA ASP A 5 -4.84 63.24 23.74
C ASP A 5 -5.10 61.71 23.80
N VAL A 6 -5.70 61.13 22.76
CA VAL A 6 -6.03 59.69 22.68
C VAL A 6 -4.79 58.80 22.50
N LEU A 7 -3.74 59.32 21.83
CA LEU A 7 -2.49 58.57 21.64
C LEU A 7 -1.64 58.58 22.93
N GLN A 8 -1.68 59.67 23.70
CA GLN A 8 -0.90 59.82 24.93
C GLN A 8 -1.39 58.91 26.07
N GLU A 9 -2.70 58.70 26.20
CA GLU A 9 -3.25 57.74 27.18
C GLU A 9 -2.91 56.28 26.83
N SER A 10 -2.86 55.94 25.55
CA SER A 10 -2.57 54.57 25.10
C SER A 10 -1.11 54.15 25.41
N ASP A 11 -0.17 55.09 25.24
CA ASP A 11 1.23 54.89 25.58
C ASP A 11 1.42 54.79 27.10
N GLY A 12 0.76 55.65 27.88
CA GLY A 12 0.80 55.63 29.35
C GLY A 12 0.25 54.33 29.96
N VAL A 13 -0.85 53.79 29.42
CA VAL A 13 -1.42 52.51 29.87
C VAL A 13 -0.50 51.33 29.53
N SER A 14 0.22 51.39 28.40
CA SER A 14 1.17 50.35 28.02
C SER A 14 2.40 50.34 28.94
N ASP A 15 2.87 51.50 29.37
CA ASP A 15 4.01 51.65 30.27
C ASP A 15 3.65 51.33 31.72
N LEU A 16 2.45 51.68 32.18
CA LEU A 16 1.93 51.23 33.49
C LEU A 16 1.81 49.70 33.55
N LYS A 17 1.32 49.06 32.47
CA LYS A 17 1.27 47.59 32.37
C LYS A 17 2.68 46.98 32.35
N ARG A 18 3.65 47.64 31.72
CA ARG A 18 5.06 47.20 31.70
C ARG A 18 5.71 47.35 33.08
N GLY A 19 5.42 48.45 33.78
CA GLY A 19 5.82 48.72 35.16
C GLY A 19 5.27 47.67 36.12
N ALA A 20 3.97 47.39 36.07
CA ALA A 20 3.32 46.37 36.88
C ALA A 20 3.89 44.96 36.63
N ARG A 21 4.20 44.61 35.37
CA ARG A 21 4.86 43.32 35.06
C ARG A 21 6.27 43.24 35.63
N ARG A 22 7.01 44.36 35.66
CA ARG A 22 8.36 44.43 36.25
C ARG A 22 8.31 44.29 37.78
N THR A 23 7.38 44.98 38.45
CA THR A 23 7.22 44.90 39.91
C THR A 23 6.82 43.51 40.36
N LEU A 24 5.84 42.89 39.69
CA LEU A 24 5.47 41.49 39.94
C LEU A 24 6.64 40.52 39.71
N GLY A 25 7.52 40.82 38.74
CA GLY A 25 8.75 40.07 38.52
C GLY A 25 9.74 40.20 39.68
N THR A 26 9.95 41.42 40.18
CA THR A 26 10.84 41.67 41.30
C THR A 26 10.32 41.07 42.61
N GLU A 27 9.01 41.13 42.85
CA GLU A 27 8.35 40.50 44.00
C GLU A 27 8.47 38.98 43.96
N LYS A 28 8.26 38.35 42.80
CA LYS A 28 8.47 36.90 42.66
C LYS A 28 9.92 36.51 42.91
N VAL A 29 10.88 37.31 42.45
CA VAL A 29 12.31 37.08 42.68
C VAL A 29 12.68 37.24 44.15
N SER A 30 12.12 38.24 44.85
CA SER A 30 12.35 38.46 46.27
C SER A 30 11.73 37.34 47.12
N ILE A 31 10.48 36.94 46.85
CA ILE A 31 9.82 35.81 47.49
C ILE A 31 10.62 34.51 47.27
N SER A 32 11.03 34.23 46.03
CA SER A 32 11.84 33.04 45.72
C SER A 32 13.24 33.07 46.37
N ARG A 33 13.75 34.26 46.69
CA ARG A 33 15.02 34.42 47.41
C ARG A 33 14.82 34.18 48.90
N ALA A 34 13.77 34.73 49.50
CA ALA A 34 13.41 34.50 50.90
C ALA A 34 13.14 33.00 51.18
N LEU A 35 12.37 32.34 50.31
CA LEU A 35 12.10 30.89 50.40
C LEU A 35 13.37 30.02 50.28
N ARG A 36 14.40 30.49 49.56
CA ARG A 36 15.70 29.79 49.53
C ARG A 36 16.49 30.01 50.82
N GLN A 37 16.35 31.16 51.45
CA GLN A 37 17.04 31.49 52.69
C GLN A 37 16.40 30.82 53.91
N SER A 38 15.12 30.46 53.86
CA SER A 38 14.45 29.70 54.91
C SER A 38 14.87 28.23 54.98
N VAL A 39 15.55 27.71 53.95
CA VAL A 39 16.13 26.35 53.93
C VAL A 39 17.57 26.42 54.46
N ALA A 40 18.01 25.40 55.21
CA ALA A 40 19.40 25.27 55.68
C ALA A 40 20.39 25.32 54.51
N ALA A 41 21.53 25.98 54.71
CA ALA A 41 22.50 26.29 53.64
C ALA A 41 22.97 25.06 52.85
N GLU A 42 23.14 23.93 53.54
CA GLU A 42 23.60 22.64 52.98
C GLU A 42 22.57 21.98 52.06
N ALA A 43 21.28 22.25 52.25
CA ALA A 43 20.19 21.70 51.43
C ALA A 43 19.78 22.66 50.30
N ARG A 44 20.47 23.80 50.13
CA ARG A 44 20.17 24.75 49.05
C ARG A 44 20.76 24.24 47.74
N PRO A 45 19.96 24.07 46.67
CA PRO A 45 20.53 23.77 45.37
C PRO A 45 21.44 24.93 44.93
N ALA A 46 22.63 24.58 44.43
CA ALA A 46 23.58 25.57 43.95
C ALA A 46 22.94 26.47 42.88
N PRO A 47 23.19 27.80 42.91
CA PRO A 47 22.65 28.70 41.90
C PRO A 47 23.20 28.32 40.52
N ILE A 48 22.33 27.84 39.64
CA ILE A 48 22.69 27.48 38.28
C ILE A 48 22.89 28.75 37.45
N ASN A 49 24.05 28.89 36.80
CA ASN A 49 24.26 29.95 35.82
C ASN A 49 23.37 29.70 34.60
N LYS A 50 22.37 30.57 34.41
CA LYS A 50 21.41 30.47 33.30
C LYS A 50 22.09 30.40 31.93
N LYS A 51 23.23 31.09 31.75
CA LYS A 51 23.97 31.09 30.48
C LYS A 51 24.57 29.71 30.19
N ASP A 52 25.18 29.10 31.18
CA ASP A 52 25.83 27.79 31.03
C ASP A 52 24.79 26.68 30.88
N TRP A 53 23.69 26.77 31.62
CA TRP A 53 22.56 25.85 31.45
C TRP A 53 21.97 25.90 30.04
N LEU A 54 21.80 27.10 29.46
CA LEU A 54 21.33 27.25 28.08
C LEU A 54 22.34 26.73 27.06
N ARG A 55 23.65 26.93 27.28
CA ARG A 55 24.70 26.36 26.42
C ARG A 55 24.67 24.84 26.43
N GLN A 56 24.68 24.24 27.61
CA GLN A 56 24.60 22.79 27.78
C GLN A 56 23.33 22.22 27.13
N ARG A 57 22.18 22.88 27.32
CA ARG A 57 20.92 22.43 26.71
C ARG A 57 20.94 22.51 25.19
N LYS A 58 21.57 23.55 24.63
CA LYS A 58 21.75 23.70 23.17
C LYS A 58 22.68 22.64 22.60
N GLU A 59 23.76 22.31 23.31
CA GLU A 59 24.69 21.24 22.94
C GLU A 59 24.01 19.87 22.97
N GLN A 60 23.26 19.57 24.04
CA GLN A 60 22.44 18.35 24.12
C GLN A 60 21.47 18.23 22.94
N LEU A 61 20.79 19.33 22.58
CA LEU A 61 19.86 19.35 21.45
C LEU A 61 20.58 19.11 20.12
N ARG A 62 21.78 19.69 19.94
CA ARG A 62 22.60 19.50 18.73
C ARG A 62 23.06 18.04 18.63
N ALA A 63 23.55 17.45 19.72
CA ALA A 63 23.96 16.06 19.77
C ALA A 63 22.78 15.12 19.45
N ALA A 64 21.61 15.36 20.05
CA ALA A 64 20.41 14.57 19.78
C ALA A 64 19.97 14.66 18.30
N ARG A 65 20.03 15.86 17.70
CA ARG A 65 19.75 16.04 16.27
C ARG A 65 20.75 15.32 15.38
N ALA A 66 22.03 15.35 15.72
CA ALA A 66 23.07 14.64 14.98
C ALA A 66 22.86 13.12 15.04
N ALA A 67 22.60 12.57 16.24
CA ALA A 67 22.32 11.15 16.42
C ALA A 67 21.04 10.71 15.68
N ALA A 68 19.97 11.51 15.72
CA ALA A 68 18.75 11.24 14.97
C ALA A 68 18.98 11.22 13.45
N LYS A 69 19.80 12.15 12.94
CA LYS A 69 20.19 12.19 11.53
C LYS A 69 20.99 10.93 11.16
N GLN A 70 21.97 10.54 11.97
CA GLN A 70 22.76 9.33 11.76
C GLN A 70 21.88 8.08 11.71
N ARG A 71 20.96 7.92 12.67
CA ARG A 71 20.01 6.80 12.69
C ARG A 71 19.13 6.76 11.44
N ARG A 72 18.64 7.91 10.99
CA ARG A 72 17.85 7.99 9.76
C ARG A 72 18.67 7.59 8.54
N ASP A 73 19.90 8.06 8.44
CA ASP A 73 20.76 7.78 7.30
C ASP A 73 21.19 6.30 7.27
N GLN A 74 21.42 5.67 8.44
CA GLN A 74 21.60 4.21 8.58
C GLN A 74 20.36 3.44 8.11
N LEU A 75 19.17 3.77 8.61
CA LEU A 75 17.91 3.13 8.19
C LEU A 75 17.67 3.25 6.69
N ARG A 76 17.98 4.40 6.09
CA ARG A 76 17.87 4.59 4.64
C ARG A 76 18.82 3.67 3.88
N ALA A 77 20.04 3.50 4.36
CA ALA A 77 21.01 2.59 3.75
C ALA A 77 20.54 1.13 3.84
N GLU A 78 20.03 0.71 5.00
CA GLU A 78 19.46 -0.63 5.21
C GLU A 78 18.28 -0.90 4.27
N ILE A 79 17.32 0.03 4.18
CA ILE A 79 16.16 -0.09 3.29
C ILE A 79 16.60 -0.20 1.82
N LEU A 80 17.55 0.63 1.38
CA LEU A 80 18.06 0.58 0.01
C LEU A 80 18.82 -0.71 -0.28
N SER A 81 19.52 -1.28 0.71
CA SER A 81 20.16 -2.59 0.56
C SER A 81 19.10 -3.69 0.41
N ALA A 82 18.14 -3.75 1.34
CA ALA A 82 17.06 -4.73 1.30
C ALA A 82 16.26 -4.66 -0.02
N ALA A 83 15.95 -3.46 -0.49
CA ALA A 83 15.26 -3.27 -1.78
C ALA A 83 16.08 -3.81 -2.97
N ARG A 84 17.41 -3.67 -2.94
CA ARG A 84 18.29 -4.22 -3.99
C ARG A 84 18.36 -5.73 -3.95
N ASP A 85 18.39 -6.30 -2.76
CA ASP A 85 18.43 -7.76 -2.57
C ASP A 85 17.12 -8.39 -3.05
N ILE A 86 15.97 -7.83 -2.65
CA ILE A 86 14.64 -8.21 -3.16
C ILE A 86 14.60 -8.12 -4.69
N ALA A 87 15.04 -6.99 -5.27
CA ALA A 87 15.03 -6.83 -6.72
C ALA A 87 15.94 -7.83 -7.46
N ARG A 88 16.99 -8.34 -6.81
CA ARG A 88 17.84 -9.41 -7.38
C ARG A 88 17.12 -10.75 -7.30
N GLU A 89 16.53 -11.05 -6.16
CA GLU A 89 15.77 -12.28 -5.92
C GLU A 89 14.56 -12.40 -6.85
N GLU A 90 13.80 -11.32 -7.02
CA GLU A 90 12.67 -11.26 -7.97
C GLU A 90 13.12 -11.49 -9.41
N ARG A 91 14.28 -10.96 -9.81
CA ARG A 91 14.83 -11.23 -11.15
C ARG A 91 15.22 -12.69 -11.32
N SER A 92 15.81 -13.33 -10.31
CA SER A 92 16.10 -14.77 -10.37
C SER A 92 14.83 -15.61 -10.39
N ALA A 93 13.84 -15.27 -9.57
CA ALA A 93 12.55 -15.95 -9.54
C ALA A 93 11.83 -15.83 -10.89
N ALA A 94 11.82 -14.64 -11.49
CA ALA A 94 11.25 -14.42 -12.81
C ALA A 94 11.94 -15.25 -13.89
N ARG A 95 13.28 -15.39 -13.85
CA ARG A 95 14.01 -16.26 -14.80
C ARG A 95 13.60 -17.71 -14.65
N LEU A 96 13.59 -18.23 -13.43
CA LEU A 96 13.19 -19.61 -13.15
C LEU A 96 11.75 -19.88 -13.58
N GLU A 97 10.83 -18.96 -13.32
CA GLU A 97 9.44 -19.10 -13.74
C GLU A 97 9.30 -19.08 -15.27
N THR A 98 10.06 -18.22 -15.96
CA THR A 98 10.06 -18.24 -17.44
C THR A 98 10.64 -19.54 -18.00
N GLU A 99 11.62 -20.15 -17.34
CA GLU A 99 12.18 -21.44 -17.73
C GLU A 99 11.17 -22.57 -17.51
N ARG A 100 10.45 -22.54 -16.38
CA ARG A 100 9.36 -23.47 -16.09
C ARG A 100 8.26 -23.38 -17.14
N LEU A 101 7.77 -22.18 -17.47
CA LEU A 101 6.74 -21.97 -18.50
C LEU A 101 7.20 -22.45 -19.88
N LYS A 102 8.47 -22.24 -20.23
CA LYS A 102 9.04 -22.78 -21.48
C LYS A 102 9.08 -24.31 -21.47
N ALA A 103 9.42 -24.93 -20.35
CA ALA A 103 9.40 -26.39 -20.21
C ALA A 103 7.97 -26.94 -20.34
N GLU A 104 7.00 -26.33 -19.66
CA GLU A 104 5.58 -26.69 -19.74
C GLU A 104 5.02 -26.51 -21.16
N ALA A 105 5.39 -25.45 -21.88
CA ALA A 105 4.98 -25.26 -23.27
C ALA A 105 5.57 -26.33 -24.20
N ARG A 106 6.82 -26.77 -23.95
CA ARG A 106 7.45 -27.86 -24.72
C ARG A 106 6.75 -29.18 -24.47
N THR A 107 6.46 -29.53 -23.23
CA THR A 107 5.76 -30.77 -22.88
C THR A 107 4.33 -30.76 -23.44
N ALA A 108 3.61 -29.64 -23.33
CA ALA A 108 2.30 -29.49 -23.96
C ALA A 108 2.36 -29.69 -25.48
N SER A 109 3.39 -29.15 -26.14
CA SER A 109 3.60 -29.35 -27.58
C SER A 109 3.89 -30.81 -27.95
N THR A 110 4.67 -31.53 -27.13
CA THR A 110 4.93 -32.96 -27.39
C THR A 110 3.67 -33.79 -27.25
N TYR A 111 2.88 -33.58 -26.20
CA TYR A 111 1.61 -34.28 -26.00
C TYR A 111 0.62 -33.99 -27.13
N ALA A 112 0.46 -32.73 -27.54
CA ALA A 112 -0.41 -32.37 -28.66
C ALA A 112 0.00 -33.06 -29.98
N ARG A 113 1.31 -33.23 -30.22
CA ARG A 113 1.81 -33.96 -31.40
C ARG A 113 1.53 -35.47 -31.30
N GLU A 114 1.67 -36.04 -30.11
CA GLU A 114 1.36 -37.46 -29.86
C GLU A 114 -0.13 -37.73 -30.02
N ASP A 115 -0.98 -36.87 -29.49
CA ASP A 115 -2.44 -36.94 -29.65
C ASP A 115 -2.83 -36.84 -31.13
N ALA A 116 -2.26 -35.88 -31.88
CA ALA A 116 -2.49 -35.76 -33.31
C ALA A 116 -2.06 -37.02 -34.08
N ARG A 117 -0.94 -37.65 -33.70
CA ARG A 117 -0.49 -38.92 -34.28
C ARG A 117 -1.43 -40.08 -33.92
N ALA A 118 -1.91 -40.14 -32.68
CA ALA A 118 -2.88 -41.14 -32.25
C ALA A 118 -4.20 -41.00 -33.01
N ALA A 119 -4.73 -39.78 -33.12
CA ALA A 119 -5.92 -39.46 -33.91
C ALA A 119 -5.73 -39.84 -35.39
N ALA A 120 -4.59 -39.50 -36.00
CA ALA A 120 -4.32 -39.87 -37.39
C ALA A 120 -4.24 -41.39 -37.62
N LYS A 121 -3.72 -42.15 -36.65
CA LYS A 121 -3.73 -43.62 -36.70
C LYS A 121 -5.14 -44.18 -36.56
N PHE A 122 -5.96 -43.59 -35.69
CA PHE A 122 -7.36 -43.97 -35.54
C PHE A 122 -8.13 -43.78 -36.85
N GLU A 123 -8.02 -42.61 -37.49
CA GLU A 123 -8.66 -42.31 -38.78
C GLU A 123 -8.17 -43.23 -39.92
N ARG A 124 -6.86 -43.56 -39.97
CA ARG A 124 -6.33 -44.51 -40.96
C ARG A 124 -6.77 -45.96 -40.72
N GLY A 125 -7.07 -46.32 -39.48
CA GLY A 125 -7.57 -47.64 -39.11
C GLY A 125 -9.09 -47.78 -39.24
N GLN A 126 -9.83 -46.68 -39.45
CA GLN A 126 -11.24 -46.74 -39.79
C GLN A 126 -11.37 -47.34 -41.20
N PRO A 127 -12.07 -48.48 -41.38
CA PRO A 127 -12.45 -48.91 -42.71
C PRO A 127 -13.27 -47.77 -43.30
N THR A 128 -12.94 -47.35 -44.53
CA THR A 128 -13.68 -46.34 -45.27
C THR A 128 -15.14 -46.75 -45.29
N ARG A 129 -15.94 -46.25 -44.34
CA ARG A 129 -17.34 -46.60 -44.25
C ARG A 129 -17.97 -45.89 -45.43
N ALA A 130 -18.20 -46.66 -46.50
CA ALA A 130 -18.83 -46.18 -47.70
C ALA A 130 -20.04 -45.34 -47.30
N VAL A 131 -20.12 -44.12 -47.85
CA VAL A 131 -21.28 -43.25 -47.74
C VAL A 131 -22.49 -44.13 -47.98
N PRO A 132 -23.43 -44.29 -47.02
CA PRO A 132 -24.60 -45.10 -47.26
C PRO A 132 -25.36 -44.42 -48.37
N GLU A 133 -25.30 -45.00 -49.58
CA GLU A 133 -26.13 -44.57 -50.69
C GLU A 133 -27.57 -44.55 -50.18
N ARG A 134 -28.14 -43.35 -50.12
CA ARG A 134 -29.55 -43.17 -49.83
C ARG A 134 -30.31 -43.86 -50.95
N LYS A 135 -30.75 -45.09 -50.72
CA LYS A 135 -31.79 -45.73 -51.53
C LYS A 135 -33.02 -44.81 -51.47
N THR A 136 -33.21 -44.02 -52.51
CA THR A 136 -34.46 -43.32 -52.76
C THR A 136 -35.55 -44.39 -52.93
N LEU A 137 -36.41 -44.54 -51.92
CA LEU A 137 -37.68 -45.26 -52.02
C LEU A 137 -38.63 -44.47 -52.93
N ALA A 138 -38.30 -44.40 -54.22
CA ALA A 138 -39.20 -43.98 -55.26
C ALA A 138 -39.92 -45.23 -55.77
N GLN A 139 -41.25 -45.21 -55.73
CA GLN A 139 -42.18 -46.17 -56.36
C GLN A 139 -42.75 -47.36 -55.56
N GLU A 140 -43.02 -47.22 -54.25
CA GLU A 140 -44.05 -48.07 -53.60
C GLU A 140 -45.17 -47.24 -52.96
N LYS A 141 -45.75 -46.31 -53.73
CA LYS A 141 -46.98 -45.58 -53.38
C LYS A 141 -48.23 -46.19 -54.02
N ARG A 142 -48.30 -47.52 -54.14
CA ARG A 142 -49.49 -48.23 -54.62
C ARG A 142 -49.78 -49.40 -53.69
N LYS A 143 -50.37 -49.11 -52.52
CA LYS A 143 -51.13 -50.05 -51.65
C LYS A 143 -51.50 -49.52 -50.27
N LEU A 144 -51.29 -48.24 -49.96
CA LEU A 144 -51.81 -47.66 -48.71
C LEU A 144 -53.13 -46.94 -49.01
N VAL A 145 -54.24 -47.61 -48.69
CA VAL A 145 -55.57 -46.99 -48.65
C VAL A 145 -55.57 -45.97 -47.51
N SER A 146 -55.96 -44.73 -47.80
CA SER A 146 -56.03 -43.65 -46.81
C SER A 146 -57.03 -44.00 -45.70
N TYR A 147 -56.71 -43.64 -44.45
CA TYR A 147 -57.61 -43.82 -43.31
C TYR A 147 -59.00 -43.17 -43.51
N ALA A 148 -59.06 -42.08 -44.28
CA ALA A 148 -60.31 -41.44 -44.65
C ALA A 148 -61.22 -42.32 -45.53
N ASP A 149 -60.62 -43.18 -46.36
CA ASP A 149 -61.36 -44.09 -47.23
C ASP A 149 -61.89 -45.30 -46.45
N LEU A 150 -61.13 -45.79 -45.46
CA LEU A 150 -61.61 -46.81 -44.51
C LEU A 150 -62.81 -46.33 -43.69
N LEU A 151 -62.83 -45.05 -43.27
CA LEU A 151 -63.96 -44.48 -42.53
C LEU A 151 -65.22 -44.31 -43.38
N ARG A 152 -65.09 -44.03 -44.69
CA ARG A 152 -66.22 -43.96 -45.61
C ARG A 152 -66.85 -45.33 -45.86
N MET A 153 -66.06 -46.40 -45.93
CA MET A 153 -66.57 -47.76 -46.11
C MET A 153 -67.27 -48.35 -44.87
N ARG A 154 -67.15 -47.72 -43.68
CA ARG A 154 -67.75 -48.20 -42.42
C ARG A 154 -69.10 -47.55 -42.07
N LYS A 155 -69.58 -46.57 -42.84
CA LYS A 155 -70.85 -45.87 -42.58
C LYS A 155 -71.90 -46.04 -43.70
N GLY A 156 -71.72 -47.03 -44.58
CA GLY A 156 -72.71 -47.45 -45.58
C GLY A 156 -73.37 -48.76 -45.19
#